data_AF-A0A962RNB3-F1
#
_entry.id   AF-A0A962RNB3-F1
#
_cell.length_a   1.000
_cell.length_b   1.000
_cell.length_c   1.000
_cell.angle_alpha   90.00
_cell.angle_beta   90.00
_cell.angle_gamma   90.00
#
_symmetry.space_group_name_H-M   'P 1'
#
loop_
_entity.id
_entity.type
_entity.pdbx_description
1 polymer ?
#
loop_
_entity_poly.entity_id
_entity_poly.type
_entity_poly.pdbx_seq_one_letter_code
_entity_poly.pdbx_strand_id
1 'polypeptide(L)'
;MPKRLSEAQVRRYHQDGFIGPVPVLSRDEVARYRAGLEDFERRSGARLDFPERSKSHLLFDWADAIVHHPAVLDAVEDLIGPDILVYHLTMHIKEPGTVQHIVWHQDDDYFHLAPAEHVTAWVALSQASEQSGCMRMMPGVHTQGPIEHREDPRPDHLIRLGKGIHGRFGDDDGVAVPVPAGSMSLHHTHTPHRSGPNRGSDRRIGVGISYIPAHVRPLTEPRSSALLVRGVDRHGHFHAETRLAESESPAARAAHARAYERYMAATGITR
;
A
#
# COMPACT_ATOMS: atom_id res chain seq x y z
N MET A 1 26.15 2.14 -2.36
CA MET A 1 25.51 3.36 -1.82
C MET A 1 24.05 3.35 -2.24
N PRO A 2 23.13 3.77 -1.39
CA PRO A 2 21.72 3.94 -1.75
C PRO A 2 21.54 4.90 -2.95
N LYS A 3 20.52 4.66 -3.77
CA LYS A 3 20.17 5.45 -4.96
C LYS A 3 19.30 6.67 -4.61
N ARG A 4 18.36 6.51 -3.69
CA ARG A 4 17.37 7.55 -3.33
C ARG A 4 17.32 7.87 -1.85
N LEU A 5 17.40 6.86 -1.00
CA LEU A 5 17.42 7.05 0.46
C LEU A 5 18.81 7.49 0.92
N SER A 6 18.92 8.22 2.01
CA SER A 6 20.20 8.38 2.70
C SER A 6 20.53 7.11 3.50
N GLU A 7 21.80 6.86 3.77
CA GLU A 7 22.18 5.75 4.66
C GLU A 7 21.52 5.85 6.05
N ALA A 8 21.29 7.07 6.53
CA ALA A 8 20.58 7.32 7.78
C ALA A 8 19.11 6.89 7.70
N GLN A 9 18.44 7.11 6.55
CA GLN A 9 17.07 6.63 6.33
C GLN A 9 17.03 5.10 6.22
N VAL A 10 17.98 4.47 5.52
CA VAL A 10 18.06 3.00 5.46
C VAL A 10 18.24 2.41 6.85
N ARG A 11 19.18 2.96 7.66
CA ARG A 11 19.36 2.54 9.06
C ARG A 11 18.09 2.70 9.89
N ARG A 12 17.40 3.84 9.74
CA ARG A 12 16.15 4.10 10.46
C ARG A 12 15.05 3.12 10.07
N TYR A 13 14.93 2.79 8.78
CA TYR A 13 13.97 1.79 8.32
C TYR A 13 14.18 0.44 9.02
N HIS A 14 15.43 -0.04 9.10
CA HIS A 14 15.72 -1.29 9.79
C HIS A 14 15.54 -1.23 11.32
N GLN A 15 15.81 -0.08 11.94
CA GLN A 15 15.68 0.12 13.39
C GLN A 15 14.23 0.31 13.83
N ASP A 16 13.48 1.17 13.14
CA ASP A 16 12.13 1.59 13.53
C ASP A 16 11.04 0.84 12.78
N GLY A 17 11.37 0.20 11.66
CA GLY A 17 10.43 -0.51 10.79
C GLY A 17 9.72 0.39 9.78
N PHE A 18 10.05 1.68 9.75
CA PHE A 18 9.47 2.63 8.80
C PHE A 18 10.33 3.89 8.61
N ILE A 19 10.06 4.60 7.51
CA ILE A 19 10.58 5.94 7.24
C ILE A 19 9.54 6.79 6.50
N GLY A 20 9.66 8.10 6.64
CA GLY A 20 8.88 9.07 5.87
C GLY A 20 8.96 10.47 6.49
N PRO A 21 8.59 11.51 5.73
CA PRO A 21 8.25 11.46 4.30
C PRO A 21 9.49 11.38 3.39
N VAL A 22 9.36 10.72 2.24
CA VAL A 22 10.33 10.70 1.14
C VAL A 22 9.68 11.34 -0.08
N PRO A 23 10.16 12.51 -0.56
CA PRO A 23 9.62 13.12 -1.76
C PRO A 23 9.84 12.20 -2.97
N VAL A 24 8.83 11.97 -3.79
CA VAL A 24 8.93 11.06 -4.95
C VAL A 24 8.25 11.56 -6.21
N LEU A 25 7.22 12.40 -6.11
CA LEU A 25 6.49 12.95 -7.24
C LEU A 25 6.59 14.48 -7.28
N SER A 26 6.56 15.03 -8.49
CA SER A 26 6.36 16.46 -8.74
C SER A 26 4.90 16.89 -8.50
N ARG A 27 4.66 18.19 -8.40
CA ARG A 27 3.29 18.74 -8.26
C ARG A 27 2.40 18.40 -9.46
N ASP A 28 2.96 18.42 -10.67
CA ASP A 28 2.22 18.12 -11.90
C ASP A 28 1.85 16.64 -11.98
N GLU A 29 2.72 15.74 -11.51
CA GLU A 29 2.41 14.32 -11.40
C GLU A 29 1.30 14.06 -10.38
N VAL A 30 1.37 14.69 -9.21
CA VAL A 30 0.30 14.61 -8.21
C VAL A 30 -1.04 15.05 -8.80
N ALA A 31 -1.06 16.22 -9.46
CA ALA A 31 -2.26 16.75 -10.08
C ALA A 31 -2.81 15.80 -11.16
N ARG A 32 -1.94 15.27 -12.03
CA ARG A 32 -2.31 14.32 -13.09
C ARG A 32 -2.87 13.02 -12.54
N TYR A 33 -2.20 12.41 -11.56
CA TYR A 33 -2.63 11.12 -11.00
C TYR A 33 -3.93 11.24 -10.20
N ARG A 34 -4.08 12.33 -9.42
CA ARG A 34 -5.34 12.65 -8.75
C ARG A 34 -6.47 12.86 -9.76
N ALA A 35 -6.21 13.61 -10.84
CA ALA A 35 -7.19 13.83 -11.89
C ALA A 35 -7.62 12.52 -12.58
N GLY A 36 -6.72 11.56 -12.75
CA GLY A 36 -7.04 10.24 -13.31
C GLY A 36 -8.03 9.46 -12.43
N LEU A 37 -7.84 9.47 -11.11
CA LEU A 37 -8.80 8.92 -10.15
C LEU A 37 -10.16 9.64 -10.24
N GLU A 38 -10.16 10.96 -10.18
CA GLU A 38 -11.39 11.77 -10.13
C GLU A 38 -12.15 11.75 -11.47
N ASP A 39 -11.45 11.59 -12.60
CA ASP A 39 -12.06 11.39 -13.92
C ASP A 39 -12.78 10.04 -14.01
N PHE A 40 -12.17 8.96 -13.49
CA PHE A 40 -12.84 7.68 -13.40
C PHE A 40 -14.13 7.78 -12.58
N GLU A 41 -14.07 8.39 -11.38
CA GLU A 41 -15.26 8.55 -10.53
C GLU A 41 -16.36 9.38 -11.22
N ARG A 42 -15.97 10.44 -11.92
CA ARG A 42 -16.91 11.29 -12.67
C ARG A 42 -17.55 10.53 -13.83
N ARG A 43 -16.79 9.77 -14.60
CA ARG A 43 -17.31 8.99 -15.75
C ARG A 43 -18.17 7.81 -15.33
N SER A 44 -17.80 7.13 -14.24
CA SER A 44 -18.54 5.98 -13.72
C SER A 44 -19.80 6.40 -12.94
N GLY A 45 -19.84 7.63 -12.43
CA GLY A 45 -20.90 8.12 -11.55
C GLY A 45 -20.82 7.56 -10.12
N ALA A 46 -19.71 6.89 -9.77
CA ALA A 46 -19.51 6.24 -8.48
C ALA A 46 -18.09 6.51 -7.94
N ARG A 47 -17.93 6.43 -6.62
CA ARG A 47 -16.61 6.47 -5.99
C ARG A 47 -15.79 5.24 -6.39
N LEU A 48 -14.46 5.38 -6.42
CA LEU A 48 -13.58 4.24 -6.63
C LEU A 48 -13.73 3.27 -5.44
N ASP A 49 -14.26 2.08 -5.71
CA ASP A 49 -14.44 1.02 -4.73
C ASP A 49 -13.99 -0.33 -5.29
N PHE A 50 -14.12 -1.40 -4.51
CA PHE A 50 -13.80 -2.74 -4.98
C PHE A 50 -14.73 -3.19 -6.13
N PRO A 51 -14.18 -3.85 -7.16
CA PRO A 51 -12.80 -4.37 -7.23
C PRO A 51 -11.74 -3.37 -7.72
N GLU A 52 -12.09 -2.26 -8.36
CA GLU A 52 -11.16 -1.32 -9.02
C GLU A 52 -10.19 -0.62 -8.04
N ARG A 53 -10.60 -0.49 -6.77
CA ARG A 53 -9.78 0.01 -5.65
C ARG A 53 -8.54 -0.84 -5.36
N SER A 54 -8.57 -2.11 -5.74
CA SER A 54 -7.51 -3.10 -5.53
C SER A 54 -6.80 -3.41 -6.85
N LYS A 55 -5.48 -3.64 -6.82
CA LYS A 55 -4.64 -3.87 -8.01
C LYS A 55 -4.89 -2.86 -9.14
N SER A 56 -5.18 -1.60 -8.79
CA SER A 56 -5.56 -0.54 -9.74
C SER A 56 -4.52 -0.27 -10.83
N HIS A 57 -3.25 -0.64 -10.59
CA HIS A 57 -2.15 -0.56 -11.58
C HIS A 57 -2.35 -1.46 -12.80
N LEU A 58 -3.25 -2.45 -12.74
CA LEU A 58 -3.63 -3.28 -13.88
C LEU A 58 -4.81 -2.71 -14.69
N LEU A 59 -5.41 -1.60 -14.23
CA LEU A 59 -6.55 -0.97 -14.88
C LEU A 59 -6.26 0.41 -15.40
N PHE A 60 -5.56 1.22 -14.60
CA PHE A 60 -5.41 2.64 -14.85
C PHE A 60 -3.96 3.02 -15.12
N ASP A 61 -3.74 3.80 -16.18
CA ASP A 61 -2.44 4.34 -16.57
C ASP A 61 -1.76 5.17 -15.47
N TRP A 62 -2.54 5.97 -14.73
CA TRP A 62 -2.03 6.74 -13.61
C TRP A 62 -1.54 5.87 -12.45
N ALA A 63 -2.18 4.72 -12.19
CA ALA A 63 -1.77 3.79 -11.16
C ALA A 63 -0.55 2.97 -11.61
N ASP A 64 -0.52 2.52 -12.87
CA ASP A 64 0.64 1.88 -13.51
C ASP A 64 1.88 2.78 -13.43
N ALA A 65 1.71 4.08 -13.74
CA ALA A 65 2.80 5.04 -13.71
C ALA A 65 3.41 5.20 -12.32
N ILE A 66 2.59 5.16 -11.25
CA ILE A 66 3.08 5.29 -9.87
C ILE A 66 3.89 4.04 -9.47
N VAL A 67 3.41 2.82 -9.77
CA VAL A 67 4.12 1.60 -9.38
C VAL A 67 5.44 1.38 -10.14
N HIS A 68 5.58 2.02 -11.31
CA HIS A 68 6.83 2.03 -12.09
C HIS A 68 7.66 3.31 -11.90
N HIS A 69 7.26 4.21 -11.00
CA HIS A 69 7.90 5.52 -10.89
C HIS A 69 9.36 5.38 -10.43
N PRO A 70 10.35 5.91 -11.16
CA PRO A 70 11.78 5.67 -10.87
C PRO A 70 12.17 6.04 -9.43
N ALA A 71 11.75 7.21 -8.92
CA ALA A 71 12.09 7.61 -7.55
C ALA A 71 11.39 6.76 -6.47
N VAL A 72 10.26 6.11 -6.78
CA VAL A 72 9.62 5.16 -5.85
C VAL A 72 10.43 3.87 -5.84
N LEU A 73 10.69 3.30 -7.02
CA LEU A 73 11.42 2.05 -7.16
C LEU A 73 12.88 2.17 -6.69
N ASP A 74 13.55 3.31 -6.87
CA ASP A 74 14.92 3.53 -6.36
C ASP A 74 14.96 3.51 -4.82
N ALA A 75 13.96 4.11 -4.16
CA ALA A 75 13.87 4.08 -2.70
C ALA A 75 13.49 2.69 -2.17
N VAL A 76 12.68 1.94 -2.91
CA VAL A 76 12.35 0.54 -2.56
C VAL A 76 13.56 -0.37 -2.77
N GLU A 77 14.27 -0.23 -3.89
CA GLU A 77 15.48 -1.00 -4.19
C GLU A 77 16.57 -0.83 -3.12
N ASP A 78 16.69 0.37 -2.56
CA ASP A 78 17.61 0.65 -1.45
C ASP A 78 17.31 -0.18 -0.19
N LEU A 79 16.11 -0.75 -0.06
CA LEU A 79 15.69 -1.56 1.08
C LEU A 79 15.64 -3.07 0.77
N ILE A 80 15.21 -3.46 -0.43
CA ILE A 80 14.90 -4.87 -0.76
C ILE A 80 15.69 -5.45 -1.94
N GLY A 81 16.58 -4.66 -2.54
CA GLY A 81 17.38 -5.10 -3.68
C GLY A 81 16.68 -4.94 -5.04
N PRO A 82 17.33 -5.40 -6.12
CA PRO A 82 17.05 -4.94 -7.49
C PRO A 82 15.89 -5.65 -8.19
N ASP A 83 15.54 -6.85 -7.74
CA ASP A 83 14.51 -7.69 -8.39
C ASP A 83 13.18 -7.51 -7.65
N ILE A 84 12.34 -6.61 -8.16
CA ILE A 84 11.18 -6.09 -7.45
C ILE A 84 9.88 -6.47 -8.17
N LEU A 85 8.98 -7.08 -7.41
CA LEU A 85 7.60 -7.33 -7.79
C LEU A 85 6.65 -6.38 -7.04
N VAL A 86 5.54 -6.01 -7.68
CA VAL A 86 4.35 -5.49 -7.00
C VAL A 86 3.43 -6.67 -6.70
N TYR A 87 3.29 -7.00 -5.42
CA TYR A 87 2.36 -8.01 -4.94
C TYR A 87 0.91 -7.51 -4.95
N HIS A 88 0.72 -6.29 -4.44
CA HIS A 88 -0.60 -5.70 -4.31
C HIS A 88 -0.56 -4.16 -4.40
N LEU A 89 -1.72 -3.58 -4.70
CA LEU A 89 -1.94 -2.15 -4.56
C LEU A 89 -3.37 -1.93 -4.05
N THR A 90 -3.53 -1.04 -3.07
CA THR A 90 -4.84 -0.62 -2.58
C THR A 90 -4.90 0.90 -2.50
N MET A 91 -6.00 1.48 -2.97
CA MET A 91 -6.28 2.90 -2.76
C MET A 91 -6.86 3.14 -1.36
N HIS A 92 -6.27 4.05 -0.59
CA HIS A 92 -6.72 4.44 0.74
C HIS A 92 -7.26 5.87 0.68
N ILE A 93 -8.57 5.98 0.44
CA ILE A 93 -9.25 7.27 0.30
C ILE A 93 -10.13 7.53 1.52
N LYS A 94 -9.99 8.71 2.14
CA LYS A 94 -10.92 9.21 3.17
C LYS A 94 -11.49 10.55 2.72
N GLU A 95 -12.80 10.63 2.51
CA GLU A 95 -13.50 11.89 2.22
C GLU A 95 -13.39 12.88 3.39
N PRO A 96 -13.54 14.20 3.17
CA PRO A 96 -13.71 15.17 4.24
C PRO A 96 -14.79 14.73 5.25
N GLY A 97 -14.48 14.81 6.54
CA GLY A 97 -15.41 14.43 7.61
C GLY A 97 -15.56 12.91 7.84
N THR A 98 -14.80 12.06 7.14
CA THR A 98 -14.79 10.61 7.41
C THR A 98 -14.36 10.36 8.86
N VAL A 99 -15.29 9.86 9.67
CA VAL A 99 -15.05 9.54 11.09
C VAL A 99 -14.39 8.17 11.27
N GLN A 100 -14.51 7.29 10.28
CA GLN A 100 -13.97 5.95 10.37
C GLN A 100 -12.44 5.95 10.33
N HIS A 101 -11.85 5.07 11.12
CA HIS A 101 -10.41 4.92 11.27
C HIS A 101 -9.96 3.50 10.94
N ILE A 102 -8.66 3.35 10.69
CA ILE A 102 -8.04 2.03 10.58
C ILE A 102 -7.40 1.76 11.93
N VAL A 103 -7.77 0.65 12.57
CA VAL A 103 -7.21 0.20 13.84
C VAL A 103 -5.74 -0.20 13.70
N TRP A 104 -5.04 -0.38 14.82
CA TRP A 104 -3.69 -0.95 14.79
C TRP A 104 -3.70 -2.32 14.11
N HIS A 105 -2.83 -2.51 13.12
CA HIS A 105 -2.66 -3.77 12.41
C HIS A 105 -1.24 -3.89 11.82
N GLN A 106 -0.87 -5.09 11.40
CA GLN A 106 0.30 -5.39 10.56
C GLN A 106 -0.18 -5.89 9.20
N ASP A 107 0.57 -5.58 8.15
CA ASP A 107 0.25 -5.99 6.78
C ASP A 107 0.38 -7.52 6.60
N ASP A 108 1.24 -8.18 7.38
CA ASP A 108 1.49 -9.63 7.30
C ASP A 108 0.24 -10.49 7.55
N ASP A 109 -0.72 -9.98 8.33
CA ASP A 109 -2.01 -10.66 8.59
C ASP A 109 -2.92 -10.73 7.34
N TYR A 110 -2.54 -10.03 6.27
CA TYR A 110 -3.18 -10.07 4.96
C TYR A 110 -2.31 -10.71 3.88
N PHE A 111 -0.99 -10.59 3.96
CA PHE A 111 -0.10 -10.97 2.85
C PHE A 111 0.54 -12.35 3.01
N HIS A 112 0.87 -12.75 4.25
CA HIS A 112 1.44 -14.08 4.56
C HIS A 112 2.60 -14.49 3.65
N LEU A 113 3.70 -13.71 3.69
CA LEU A 113 4.84 -13.87 2.78
C LEU A 113 6.11 -14.29 3.54
N ALA A 114 6.98 -15.06 2.88
CA ALA A 114 8.27 -15.47 3.44
C ALA A 114 9.43 -15.34 2.42
N PRO A 115 10.59 -14.78 2.82
CA PRO A 115 10.81 -14.05 4.08
C PRO A 115 9.92 -12.79 4.15
N ALA A 116 9.79 -12.22 5.36
CA ALA A 116 8.93 -11.05 5.64
C ALA A 116 9.53 -9.73 5.12
N GLU A 117 10.09 -9.74 3.90
CA GLU A 117 10.81 -8.63 3.28
C GLU A 117 9.90 -7.72 2.44
N HIS A 118 8.58 -7.85 2.62
CA HIS A 118 7.61 -6.96 2.00
C HIS A 118 7.73 -5.54 2.56
N VAL A 119 7.67 -4.56 1.65
CA VAL A 119 7.64 -3.13 1.97
C VAL A 119 6.38 -2.52 1.40
N THR A 120 5.61 -1.86 2.26
CA THR A 120 4.54 -0.98 1.80
C THR A 120 5.11 0.40 1.51
N ALA A 121 5.00 0.85 0.27
CA ALA A 121 5.17 2.25 -0.11
C ALA A 121 3.78 2.92 -0.13
N TRP A 122 3.55 3.86 0.78
CA TRP A 122 2.31 4.64 0.84
C TRP A 122 2.54 6.01 0.20
N VAL A 123 2.14 6.17 -1.07
CA VAL A 123 2.34 7.39 -1.85
C VAL A 123 1.14 8.32 -1.70
N ALA A 124 1.37 9.58 -1.36
CA ALA A 124 0.32 10.56 -1.11
C ALA A 124 -0.03 11.35 -2.38
N LEU A 125 -1.28 11.26 -2.86
CA LEU A 125 -1.83 12.11 -3.92
C LEU A 125 -2.59 13.33 -3.38
N SER A 126 -2.74 13.42 -2.07
CA SER A 126 -3.16 14.62 -1.35
C SER A 126 -2.47 14.70 0.02
N GLN A 127 -2.63 15.81 0.72
CA GLN A 127 -2.02 16.00 2.03
C GLN A 127 -2.51 14.93 3.02
N ALA A 128 -1.57 14.24 3.67
CA ALA A 128 -1.83 13.38 4.81
C ALA A 128 -1.17 13.97 6.08
N SER A 129 -1.78 14.99 6.66
CA SER A 129 -1.46 15.51 8.01
C SER A 129 -2.19 14.73 9.11
N GLU A 130 -1.85 14.96 10.37
CA GLU A 130 -2.59 14.42 11.52
C GLU A 130 -4.08 14.82 11.46
N GLN A 131 -4.39 16.05 11.03
CA GLN A 131 -5.78 16.51 10.86
C GLN A 131 -6.55 15.69 9.81
N SER A 132 -5.90 15.34 8.70
CA SER A 132 -6.48 14.47 7.67
C SER A 132 -6.35 12.97 7.97
N GLY A 133 -5.83 12.63 9.15
CA GLY A 133 -5.73 11.28 9.66
C GLY A 133 -4.52 10.49 9.17
N CYS A 134 -3.34 11.10 9.04
CA CYS A 134 -2.10 10.39 8.66
C CYS A 134 -1.87 9.11 9.47
N MET A 135 -0.98 8.25 8.99
CA MET A 135 -0.67 7.03 9.72
C MET A 135 0.07 7.34 11.02
N ARG A 136 -0.14 6.50 12.03
CA ARG A 136 0.72 6.36 13.20
C ARG A 136 1.37 4.98 13.13
N MET A 137 2.64 4.89 13.48
CA MET A 137 3.44 3.67 13.38
C MET A 137 4.19 3.41 14.68
N MET A 138 4.31 2.16 15.09
CA MET A 138 5.04 1.76 16.31
C MET A 138 6.51 1.49 15.99
N PRO A 139 7.46 2.33 16.48
CA PRO A 139 8.88 2.14 16.20
C PRO A 139 9.42 0.85 16.80
N GLY A 140 10.15 0.07 16.00
CA GLY A 140 10.92 -1.10 16.43
C GLY A 140 10.10 -2.33 16.76
N VAL A 141 8.77 -2.25 16.76
CA VAL A 141 7.91 -3.40 17.09
C VAL A 141 7.91 -4.45 15.97
N HIS A 142 8.26 -4.07 14.74
CA HIS A 142 8.39 -4.99 13.61
C HIS A 142 9.40 -6.11 13.85
N THR A 143 10.40 -5.91 14.71
CA THR A 143 11.40 -6.94 15.04
C THR A 143 10.83 -8.08 15.90
N GLN A 144 9.62 -7.93 16.43
CA GLN A 144 8.93 -8.96 17.22
C GLN A 144 8.18 -9.97 16.34
N GLY A 145 8.13 -9.76 15.03
CA GLY A 145 7.40 -10.61 14.09
C GLY A 145 5.89 -10.38 14.13
N PRO A 146 5.10 -11.38 13.69
CA PRO A 146 3.64 -11.27 13.64
C PRO A 146 3.03 -11.19 15.04
N ILE A 147 2.05 -10.31 15.17
CA ILE A 147 1.21 -10.10 16.35
C ILE A 147 -0.18 -10.64 16.03
N GLU A 148 -0.80 -11.32 17.00
CA GLU A 148 -2.17 -11.83 16.85
C GLU A 148 -3.14 -10.70 16.47
N HIS A 149 -3.88 -10.92 15.38
CA HIS A 149 -5.00 -10.08 14.96
C HIS A 149 -6.31 -10.74 15.35
N ARG A 150 -7.25 -9.94 15.88
CA ARG A 150 -8.59 -10.40 16.24
C ARG A 150 -9.63 -9.55 15.53
N GLU A 151 -10.77 -10.15 15.23
CA GLU A 151 -11.92 -9.43 14.69
C GLU A 151 -12.65 -8.70 15.82
N ASP A 152 -13.02 -7.45 15.56
CA ASP A 152 -13.84 -6.61 16.44
C ASP A 152 -14.68 -5.70 15.53
N PRO A 153 -15.77 -6.22 14.94
CA PRO A 153 -16.54 -5.49 13.94
C PRO A 153 -17.27 -4.34 14.61
N ARG A 154 -16.91 -3.10 14.24
CA ARG A 154 -17.53 -1.87 14.74
C ARG A 154 -17.86 -0.90 13.61
N PRO A 155 -18.94 -0.10 13.71
CA PRO A 155 -19.35 0.83 12.66
C PRO A 155 -18.32 1.93 12.33
N ASP A 156 -17.41 2.22 13.25
CA ASP A 156 -16.37 3.23 13.13
C ASP A 156 -15.03 2.70 12.58
N HIS A 157 -14.95 1.40 12.25
CA HIS A 157 -13.78 0.79 11.62
C HIS A 157 -13.91 0.80 10.08
N LEU A 158 -12.84 1.17 9.37
CA LEU A 158 -12.79 1.07 7.90
C LEU A 158 -12.52 -0.35 7.41
N ILE A 159 -11.89 -1.19 8.24
CA ILE A 159 -11.75 -2.62 7.96
C ILE A 159 -13.06 -3.26 8.40
N ARG A 160 -13.81 -3.86 7.48
CA ARG A 160 -15.18 -4.35 7.71
C ARG A 160 -15.30 -5.28 8.94
N LEU A 161 -14.34 -6.19 9.13
CA LEU A 161 -14.31 -7.11 10.27
C LEU A 161 -13.60 -6.54 11.50
N GLY A 162 -13.08 -5.31 11.40
CA GLY A 162 -12.23 -4.71 12.43
C GLY A 162 -10.99 -5.54 12.77
N LYS A 163 -10.55 -6.39 11.84
CA LYS A 163 -9.40 -7.29 12.06
C LYS A 163 -8.17 -6.44 12.36
N GLY A 164 -7.59 -6.62 13.55
CA GLY A 164 -6.55 -5.74 14.07
C GLY A 164 -5.97 -6.22 15.40
N ILE A 165 -4.99 -5.47 15.90
CA ILE A 165 -4.30 -5.69 17.17
C ILE A 165 -5.04 -4.93 18.27
N HIS A 166 -5.98 -5.61 18.93
CA HIS A 166 -6.82 -5.01 19.96
C HIS A 166 -6.24 -5.11 21.36
N GLY A 167 -6.41 -4.06 22.16
CA GLY A 167 -6.05 -4.04 23.59
C GLY A 167 -4.55 -3.97 23.90
N ARG A 168 -3.68 -3.98 22.88
CA ARG A 168 -2.22 -3.92 23.05
C ARG A 168 -1.66 -2.49 23.04
N PHE A 169 -2.24 -1.60 22.24
CA PHE A 169 -1.78 -0.23 22.03
C PHE A 169 -2.95 0.74 22.18
N GLY A 170 -2.70 1.89 22.80
CA GLY A 170 -3.62 3.03 22.81
C GLY A 170 -3.66 3.74 21.46
N ASP A 171 -4.70 4.53 21.21
CA ASP A 171 -4.87 5.24 19.93
C ASP A 171 -3.76 6.26 19.64
N ASP A 172 -3.21 6.87 20.69
CA ASP A 172 -2.16 7.89 20.61
C ASP A 172 -0.74 7.31 20.72
N ASP A 173 -0.60 6.00 20.88
CA ASP A 173 0.70 5.34 20.88
C ASP A 173 1.41 5.48 19.53
N GLY A 174 2.72 5.24 19.53
CA GLY A 174 3.57 5.33 18.35
C GLY A 174 3.83 6.76 17.88
N VAL A 175 4.32 6.87 16.65
CA VAL A 175 4.75 8.15 16.06
C VAL A 175 3.85 8.48 14.88
N ALA A 176 3.31 9.69 14.85
CA ALA A 176 2.58 10.21 13.68
C ALA A 176 3.54 10.40 12.51
N VAL A 177 3.11 9.96 11.32
CA VAL A 177 3.87 10.08 10.07
C VAL A 177 3.08 10.92 9.06
N PRO A 178 3.14 12.27 9.16
CA PRO A 178 2.59 13.13 8.14
C PRO A 178 3.30 12.94 6.79
N VAL A 179 2.52 12.80 5.72
CA VAL A 179 3.05 12.63 4.35
C VAL A 179 2.47 13.73 3.46
N PRO A 180 3.29 14.71 3.05
CA PRO A 180 2.86 15.72 2.09
C PRO A 180 2.50 15.12 0.74
N ALA A 181 1.60 15.77 0.00
CA ALA A 181 1.28 15.39 -1.37
C ALA A 181 2.55 15.29 -2.23
N GLY A 182 2.70 14.20 -2.98
CA GLY A 182 3.88 13.88 -3.78
C GLY A 182 5.04 13.25 -3.01
N SER A 183 4.88 13.03 -1.70
CA SER A 183 5.81 12.22 -0.90
C SER A 183 5.22 10.84 -0.60
N MET A 184 6.04 9.97 -0.03
CA MET A 184 5.62 8.67 0.48
C MET A 184 6.19 8.36 1.86
N SER A 185 5.58 7.42 2.56
CA SER A 185 6.22 6.66 3.64
C SER A 185 6.50 5.23 3.18
N LEU A 186 7.51 4.61 3.78
CA LEU A 186 7.84 3.20 3.59
C LEU A 186 7.77 2.50 4.93
N HIS A 187 7.09 1.36 5.03
CA HIS A 187 7.04 0.58 6.27
C HIS A 187 7.15 -0.92 6.00
N HIS A 188 7.69 -1.63 6.99
CA HIS A 188 7.87 -3.08 7.00
C HIS A 188 6.54 -3.80 7.25
N THR A 189 6.40 -5.01 6.71
CA THR A 189 5.17 -5.81 6.83
C THR A 189 4.70 -6.04 8.27
N HIS A 190 5.66 -6.16 9.20
CA HIS A 190 5.41 -6.30 10.64
C HIS A 190 5.36 -4.99 11.42
N THR A 191 5.41 -3.81 10.79
CA THR A 191 5.26 -2.54 11.52
C THR A 191 3.80 -2.32 11.90
N PRO A 192 3.44 -2.33 13.19
CA PRO A 192 2.08 -2.00 13.59
C PRO A 192 1.77 -0.56 13.23
N HIS A 193 0.68 -0.35 12.52
CA HIS A 193 0.26 0.98 12.10
C HIS A 193 -1.26 1.14 12.14
N ARG A 194 -1.70 2.39 12.31
CA ARG A 194 -3.11 2.79 12.33
C ARG A 194 -3.29 4.09 11.57
N SER A 195 -4.52 4.48 11.24
CA SER A 195 -4.76 5.82 10.70
C SER A 195 -6.07 6.44 11.19
N GLY A 196 -5.99 7.68 11.67
CA GLY A 196 -7.11 8.41 12.25
C GLY A 196 -8.17 8.88 11.23
N PRO A 197 -9.27 9.49 11.70
CA PRO A 197 -10.31 10.07 10.85
C PRO A 197 -9.78 11.21 9.98
N ASN A 198 -10.49 11.53 8.90
CA ASN A 198 -10.20 12.74 8.12
C ASN A 198 -11.06 13.91 8.61
N ARG A 199 -10.46 14.80 9.40
CA ARG A 199 -11.08 16.04 9.90
C ARG A 199 -10.70 17.27 9.04
N GLY A 200 -10.04 17.05 7.90
CA GLY A 200 -9.69 18.09 6.94
C GLY A 200 -10.83 18.44 5.99
N SER A 201 -10.61 19.47 5.17
CA SER A 201 -11.54 19.95 4.14
C SER A 201 -11.35 19.31 2.77
N ASP A 202 -10.26 18.56 2.56
CA ASP A 202 -9.95 17.82 1.33
C ASP A 202 -9.97 16.31 1.57
N ARG A 203 -10.14 15.54 0.50
CA ARG A 203 -10.00 14.07 0.52
C ARG A 203 -8.55 13.72 0.84
N ARG A 204 -8.32 12.72 1.69
CA ARG A 204 -7.00 12.12 1.92
C ARG A 204 -6.84 10.90 1.00
N ILE A 205 -5.96 11.00 0.00
CA ILE A 205 -5.78 10.01 -1.07
C ILE A 205 -4.37 9.43 -0.96
N GLY A 206 -4.30 8.18 -0.49
CA GLY A 206 -3.08 7.39 -0.47
C GLY A 206 -3.12 6.21 -1.41
N VAL A 207 -1.98 5.90 -2.02
CA VAL A 207 -1.77 4.69 -2.81
C VAL A 207 -0.84 3.78 -2.02
N GLY A 208 -1.38 2.72 -1.42
CA GLY A 208 -0.59 1.71 -0.72
C GLY A 208 -0.12 0.65 -1.69
N ILE A 209 1.19 0.54 -1.89
CA ILE A 209 1.81 -0.37 -2.85
C ILE A 209 2.67 -1.38 -2.10
N SER A 210 2.36 -2.66 -2.26
CA SER A 210 3.09 -3.76 -1.63
C SER A 210 4.18 -4.26 -2.57
N TYR A 211 5.42 -3.81 -2.35
CA TYR A 211 6.59 -4.29 -3.07
C TYR A 211 7.26 -5.45 -2.35
N ILE A 212 7.75 -6.42 -3.11
CA ILE A 212 8.45 -7.59 -2.58
C ILE A 212 9.68 -7.93 -3.43
N PRO A 213 10.77 -8.45 -2.83
CA PRO A 213 11.83 -9.09 -3.60
C PRO A 213 11.31 -10.29 -4.39
N ALA A 214 11.88 -10.56 -5.57
CA ALA A 214 11.48 -11.68 -6.42
C ALA A 214 11.65 -13.08 -5.76
N HIS A 215 12.53 -13.19 -4.75
CA HIS A 215 12.76 -14.45 -4.03
C HIS A 215 11.72 -14.72 -2.92
N VAL A 216 10.86 -13.76 -2.59
CA VAL A 216 9.78 -13.95 -1.63
C VAL A 216 8.74 -14.91 -2.20
N ARG A 217 8.20 -15.77 -1.34
CA ARG A 217 7.16 -16.75 -1.69
C ARG A 217 5.92 -16.58 -0.80
N PRO A 218 4.72 -16.92 -1.31
CA PRO A 218 3.53 -16.97 -0.49
C PRO A 218 3.59 -18.16 0.49
N LEU A 219 2.97 -17.98 1.66
CA LEU A 219 2.73 -19.04 2.64
C LEU A 219 1.32 -19.64 2.52
N THR A 220 0.45 -19.04 1.70
CA THR A 220 -0.92 -19.49 1.48
C THR A 220 -1.10 -20.17 0.13
N GLU A 221 -2.12 -21.03 0.05
CA GLU A 221 -2.63 -21.61 -1.20
C GLU A 221 -4.13 -21.34 -1.32
N PRO A 222 -4.66 -21.04 -2.53
CA PRO A 222 -3.93 -20.91 -3.78
C PRO A 222 -3.01 -19.67 -3.80
N ARG A 223 -1.85 -19.77 -4.44
CA ARG A 223 -0.96 -18.61 -4.61
C ARG A 223 -1.58 -17.46 -5.42
N SER A 224 -1.26 -16.23 -5.02
CA SER A 224 -1.67 -15.00 -5.71
C SER A 224 -0.87 -14.73 -7.01
N SER A 225 -1.10 -13.56 -7.60
CA SER A 225 -0.35 -13.02 -8.75
C SER A 225 0.42 -11.75 -8.40
N ALA A 226 1.52 -11.49 -9.11
CA ALA A 226 2.39 -10.33 -8.91
C ALA A 226 2.98 -9.82 -10.23
N LEU A 227 3.30 -8.52 -10.28
CA LEU A 227 3.85 -7.83 -11.45
C LEU A 227 5.34 -7.53 -11.26
N LEU A 228 6.19 -8.00 -12.16
CA LEU A 228 7.61 -7.60 -12.19
C LEU A 228 7.74 -6.16 -12.67
N VAL A 229 8.30 -5.30 -11.82
CA VAL A 229 8.46 -3.85 -12.09
C VAL A 229 9.93 -3.43 -12.19
N ARG A 230 10.88 -4.25 -11.71
CA ARG A 230 12.32 -4.03 -11.87
C ARG A 230 13.09 -5.36 -11.78
N GLY A 231 14.20 -5.46 -12.51
CA GLY A 231 15.10 -6.63 -12.43
C GLY A 231 14.55 -7.85 -13.15
N VAL A 232 14.78 -9.04 -12.58
CA VAL A 232 14.41 -10.33 -13.16
C VAL A 232 13.81 -11.26 -12.10
N ASP A 233 12.64 -11.85 -12.39
CA ASP A 233 12.11 -12.96 -11.59
C ASP A 233 12.61 -14.31 -12.13
N ARG A 234 13.50 -14.96 -11.37
CA ARG A 234 14.01 -16.32 -11.64
C ARG A 234 13.30 -17.40 -10.83
N HIS A 235 12.42 -17.02 -9.91
CA HIS A 235 11.81 -17.88 -8.92
C HIS A 235 10.43 -18.36 -9.32
N GLY A 236 9.62 -17.50 -9.94
CA GLY A 236 8.28 -17.87 -10.44
C GLY A 236 7.32 -18.30 -9.33
N HIS A 237 7.46 -17.71 -8.13
CA HIS A 237 6.64 -18.05 -6.96
C HIS A 237 5.20 -17.58 -7.07
N PHE A 238 4.90 -16.57 -7.89
CA PHE A 238 3.56 -16.03 -8.12
C PHE A 238 3.09 -16.28 -9.56
N HIS A 239 1.79 -16.20 -9.79
CA HIS A 239 1.30 -16.07 -11.17
C HIS A 239 1.74 -14.73 -11.76
N ALA A 240 2.42 -14.76 -12.90
CA ALA A 240 2.91 -13.55 -13.54
C ALA A 240 1.76 -12.66 -14.03
N GLU A 241 1.84 -11.38 -13.68
CA GLU A 241 1.05 -10.30 -14.27
C GLU A 241 1.86 -9.63 -15.39
N THR A 242 1.15 -9.04 -16.34
CA THR A 242 1.75 -8.25 -17.42
C THR A 242 1.44 -6.79 -17.20
N ARG A 243 2.42 -5.92 -17.47
CA ARG A 243 2.23 -4.48 -17.39
C ARG A 243 1.05 -4.04 -18.27
N LEU A 244 0.30 -3.06 -17.77
CA LEU A 244 -0.83 -2.47 -18.48
C LEU A 244 -0.37 -1.92 -19.84
N ALA A 245 -1.01 -2.38 -20.92
CA ALA A 245 -0.76 -1.90 -22.27
C ALA A 245 -1.68 -0.72 -22.63
N GLU A 246 -2.97 -0.86 -22.34
CA GLU A 246 -4.00 0.15 -22.61
C GLU A 246 -4.99 0.21 -21.45
N SER A 247 -5.11 1.40 -20.86
CA SER A 247 -5.98 1.69 -19.72
C SER A 247 -7.43 1.31 -20.02
N GLU A 248 -8.08 0.64 -19.08
CA GLU A 248 -9.51 0.33 -19.13
C GLU A 248 -10.00 -0.50 -20.35
N SER A 249 -9.08 -1.01 -21.18
CA SER A 249 -9.40 -1.90 -22.31
C SER A 249 -10.06 -3.21 -21.84
N PRO A 250 -10.78 -3.93 -22.71
CA PRO A 250 -11.34 -5.25 -22.36
C PRO A 250 -10.27 -6.22 -21.84
N ALA A 251 -9.04 -6.15 -22.39
CA ALA A 251 -7.91 -6.95 -21.95
C ALA A 251 -7.44 -6.56 -20.54
N ALA A 252 -7.31 -5.26 -20.25
CA ALA A 252 -6.94 -4.76 -18.93
C ALA A 252 -7.98 -5.15 -17.86
N ARG A 253 -9.27 -4.97 -18.15
CA ARG A 253 -10.37 -5.38 -17.27
C ARG A 253 -10.35 -6.88 -16.98
N ALA A 254 -10.13 -7.71 -18.00
CA ALA A 254 -10.02 -9.15 -17.81
C ALA A 254 -8.76 -9.57 -17.03
N ALA A 255 -7.62 -8.89 -17.24
CA ALA A 255 -6.40 -9.15 -16.49
C ALA A 255 -6.54 -8.76 -15.01
N HIS A 256 -7.08 -7.58 -14.74
CA HIS A 256 -7.38 -7.10 -13.39
C HIS A 256 -8.36 -8.00 -12.67
N ALA A 257 -9.48 -8.39 -13.30
CA ALA A 257 -10.47 -9.28 -12.68
C ALA A 257 -9.83 -10.60 -12.22
N ARG A 258 -9.04 -11.25 -13.09
CA ARG A 258 -8.30 -12.48 -12.74
C ARG A 258 -7.31 -12.26 -11.59
N ALA A 259 -6.58 -11.16 -11.60
CA ALA A 259 -5.60 -10.84 -10.58
C ALA A 259 -6.26 -10.54 -9.22
N TYR A 260 -7.39 -9.83 -9.23
CA TYR A 260 -8.21 -9.57 -8.06
C TYR A 260 -8.78 -10.86 -7.47
N GLU A 261 -9.38 -11.72 -8.30
CA GLU A 261 -9.91 -13.03 -7.87
C GLU A 261 -8.83 -13.90 -7.24
N ARG A 262 -7.63 -13.97 -7.84
CA ARG A 262 -6.48 -14.70 -7.26
C ARG A 262 -6.06 -14.12 -5.91
N TYR A 263 -6.00 -12.80 -5.79
CA TYR A 263 -5.65 -12.16 -4.52
C TYR A 263 -6.68 -12.48 -3.43
N MET A 264 -7.97 -12.38 -3.73
CA MET A 264 -9.04 -12.69 -2.77
C MET A 264 -9.00 -14.17 -2.35
N ALA A 265 -8.75 -15.08 -3.30
CA ALA A 265 -8.61 -16.51 -3.01
C ALA A 265 -7.37 -16.80 -2.14
N ALA A 266 -6.24 -16.14 -2.40
CA ALA A 266 -4.98 -16.35 -1.68
C ALA A 266 -4.98 -15.80 -0.25
N THR A 267 -5.74 -14.73 -0.01
CA THR A 267 -5.75 -14.01 1.29
C THR A 267 -6.94 -14.40 2.17
N GLY A 268 -7.90 -15.16 1.65
CA GLY A 268 -9.10 -15.54 2.38
C GLY A 268 -10.02 -14.36 2.74
N ILE A 269 -9.75 -13.17 2.19
CA ILE A 269 -10.60 -11.99 2.38
C ILE A 269 -11.90 -12.25 1.63
N THR A 270 -13.01 -12.49 2.34
CA THR A 270 -14.34 -12.61 1.75
C THR A 270 -15.05 -11.25 1.73
N ARG A 271 -15.79 -10.96 0.66
CA ARG A 271 -16.48 -9.67 0.43
C ARG A 271 -17.42 -9.28 1.57
#